data_AF-A0A520DVE4-F1
#
_entry.id   AF-A0A520DVE4-F1
#
_cell.length_a   1.000
_cell.length_b   1.000
_cell.length_c   1.000
_cell.angle_alpha   90.00
_cell.angle_beta   90.00
_cell.angle_gamma   90.00
#
_symmetry.space_group_name_H-M   'P 1'
#
loop_
_entity.id
_entity.type
_entity.pdbx_description
1 polymer ?
#
loop_
_entity_poly.entity_id
_entity_poly.type
_entity_poly.pdbx_seq_one_letter_code
_entity_poly.pdbx_strand_id
1 'polypeptide(L)'
;MPNYQCRNWLFRDDTKLNAAANEHSAHILQNYNGSGPHVEKIHQVLREYFSGTFGGEKLAYGKALKGDVYNGATSIAVWFYKYQQDKNGENLKNSSGKIDSICGIKTVRSLDVWYHARYPFNP
;
A
#
# COMPACT_ATOMS: atom_id res chain seq x y z
N MET A 1 -11.96 -18.72 2.24
CA MET A 1 -11.09 -17.53 2.29
C MET A 1 -11.80 -16.50 3.15
N PRO A 2 -11.15 -15.85 4.13
CA PRO A 2 -11.81 -14.78 4.86
C PRO A 2 -12.21 -13.72 3.83
N ASN A 3 -13.51 -13.40 3.76
CA ASN A 3 -14.01 -12.29 2.98
C ASN A 3 -13.49 -11.01 3.65
N TYR A 4 -12.34 -10.53 3.21
CA TYR A 4 -11.82 -9.21 3.57
C TYR A 4 -12.79 -8.18 2.96
N GLN A 5 -13.80 -7.79 3.75
CA GLN A 5 -14.85 -6.91 3.27
C GLN A 5 -14.28 -5.52 2.99
N CYS A 6 -14.71 -4.96 1.86
CA CYS A 6 -14.49 -3.60 1.37
C CYS A 6 -15.11 -2.50 2.27
N ARG A 7 -15.04 -2.67 3.59
CA ARG A 7 -15.60 -1.75 4.60
C ARG A 7 -14.54 -0.88 5.27
N ASN A 8 -13.28 -1.16 5.01
CA ASN A 8 -12.14 -0.59 5.72
C ASN A 8 -11.79 0.83 5.23
N TRP A 9 -11.22 1.66 6.11
CA TRP A 9 -10.98 3.10 5.88
C TRP A 9 -10.20 3.39 4.59
N LEU A 10 -9.19 2.59 4.27
CA LEU A 10 -8.37 2.75 3.06
C LEU A 10 -9.23 2.72 1.78
N PHE A 11 -10.31 1.93 1.83
CA PHE A 11 -11.22 1.60 0.74
C PHE A 11 -12.50 2.44 0.70
N ARG A 12 -12.84 3.10 1.82
CA ARG A 12 -14.06 3.89 1.94
C ARG A 12 -14.09 4.99 0.87
N ASP A 13 -15.13 4.99 0.06
CA ASP A 13 -15.37 5.93 -1.04
C ASP A 13 -14.30 5.94 -2.15
N ASP A 14 -13.44 4.91 -2.23
CA ASP A 14 -12.37 4.83 -3.23
C ASP A 14 -12.56 3.63 -4.16
N THR A 15 -13.24 3.88 -5.28
CA THR A 15 -13.54 2.85 -6.28
C THR A 15 -12.29 2.24 -6.91
N LYS A 16 -11.17 2.97 -6.97
CA LYS A 16 -9.92 2.47 -7.56
C LYS A 16 -9.15 1.58 -6.60
N LEU A 17 -9.07 1.90 -5.31
CA LEU A 17 -8.54 1.00 -4.30
C LEU A 17 -9.42 -0.23 -4.15
N ASN A 18 -10.75 -0.05 -4.19
CA ASN A 18 -11.70 -1.16 -4.15
C ASN A 18 -11.52 -2.10 -5.34
N ALA A 19 -11.38 -1.55 -6.55
CA ALA A 19 -11.07 -2.34 -7.73
C ALA A 19 -9.72 -3.04 -7.55
N ALA A 20 -8.67 -2.34 -7.10
CA ALA A 20 -7.35 -2.96 -6.89
C ALA A 20 -7.39 -4.09 -5.86
N ALA A 21 -8.21 -3.96 -4.80
CA ALA A 21 -8.34 -4.96 -3.74
C ALA A 21 -9.29 -6.13 -4.05
N ASN A 22 -10.13 -6.03 -5.07
CA ASN A 22 -11.11 -7.09 -5.40
C ASN A 22 -10.96 -7.66 -6.80
N GLU A 23 -10.36 -6.91 -7.73
CA GLU A 23 -10.20 -7.29 -9.13
C GLU A 23 -8.71 -7.40 -9.48
N HIS A 24 -8.32 -8.51 -10.10
CA HIS A 24 -6.95 -8.72 -10.57
C HIS A 24 -6.50 -7.72 -11.66
N SER A 25 -7.42 -6.92 -12.20
CA SER A 25 -7.21 -5.96 -13.29
C SER A 25 -6.68 -4.60 -12.82
N ALA A 26 -6.91 -4.20 -11.57
CA ALA A 26 -6.59 -2.87 -11.10
C ALA A 26 -5.23 -2.83 -10.37
N HIS A 27 -4.18 -2.52 -11.14
CA HIS A 27 -2.88 -2.14 -10.60
C HIS A 27 -2.77 -0.62 -10.47
N ILE A 28 -2.08 -0.15 -9.44
CA ILE A 28 -1.72 1.27 -9.28
C ILE A 28 -0.21 1.39 -9.45
N LEU A 29 0.19 2.15 -10.48
CA LEU A 29 1.58 2.44 -10.84
C LEU A 29 1.67 3.77 -11.61
N GLN A 30 2.88 4.30 -11.75
CA GLN A 30 3.13 5.70 -12.19
C GLN A 30 2.38 6.16 -13.45
N ASN A 31 2.16 5.27 -14.42
CA ASN A 31 1.48 5.62 -15.69
C ASN A 31 0.14 4.89 -15.89
N TYR A 32 -0.38 4.22 -14.87
CA TYR A 32 -1.63 3.46 -14.96
C TYR A 32 -2.37 3.54 -13.64
N ASN A 33 -3.46 4.30 -13.62
CA ASN A 33 -4.16 4.71 -12.40
C ASN A 33 -3.24 5.34 -11.35
N GLY A 34 -2.11 5.93 -11.76
CA GLY A 34 -1.09 6.48 -10.88
C GLY A 34 -1.38 7.88 -10.33
N SER A 35 -2.61 8.38 -10.41
CA SER A 35 -2.98 9.67 -9.82
C SER A 35 -4.40 9.70 -9.28
N GLY A 36 -4.60 10.41 -8.17
CA GLY A 36 -5.89 10.67 -7.52
C GLY A 36 -5.93 10.37 -6.02
N PRO A 37 -7.09 10.55 -5.37
CA PRO A 37 -7.25 10.42 -3.92
C PRO A 37 -6.77 9.08 -3.34
N HIS A 38 -6.87 7.98 -4.11
CA HIS A 38 -6.34 6.68 -3.71
C HIS A 38 -4.84 6.68 -3.47
N VAL A 39 -4.10 7.41 -4.29
CA VAL A 39 -2.65 7.52 -4.14
C VAL A 39 -2.32 8.33 -2.89
N GLU A 40 -3.09 9.36 -2.57
CA GLU A 40 -2.92 10.12 -1.34
C GLU A 40 -3.14 9.25 -0.10
N LYS A 41 -4.14 8.35 -0.14
CA LYS A 41 -4.35 7.37 0.93
C LYS A 41 -3.22 6.35 1.03
N ILE A 42 -2.73 5.82 -0.09
CA ILE A 42 -1.52 4.97 -0.12
C ILE A 42 -0.34 5.71 0.50
N HIS A 43 -0.13 6.97 0.12
CA HIS A 43 0.91 7.82 0.69
C HIS A 43 0.72 7.97 2.20
N GLN A 44 -0.50 8.21 2.68
CA GLN A 44 -0.75 8.32 4.12
C GLN A 44 -0.33 7.05 4.86
N VAL A 45 -0.78 5.88 4.44
CA VAL A 45 -0.45 4.61 5.11
C VAL A 45 1.06 4.35 5.07
N LEU A 46 1.71 4.56 3.92
CA LEU A 46 3.16 4.37 3.79
C LEU A 46 3.93 5.40 4.62
N ARG A 47 3.50 6.67 4.66
CA ARG A 47 4.10 7.69 5.53
C ARG A 47 4.03 7.26 6.99
N GLU A 48 2.87 6.80 7.44
CA GLU A 48 2.70 6.34 8.81
C GLU A 48 3.58 5.11 9.09
N TYR A 49 3.60 4.14 8.18
CA TYR A 49 4.47 2.96 8.25
C TYR A 49 5.95 3.33 8.41
N PHE A 50 6.44 4.28 7.61
CA PHE A 50 7.82 4.75 7.65
C PHE A 50 8.10 5.83 8.70
N SER A 51 7.06 6.42 9.30
CA SER A 51 7.21 7.39 10.41
C SER A 51 7.53 6.71 11.73
N GLY A 52 7.22 5.41 11.85
CA GLY A 52 7.67 4.56 12.95
C GLY A 52 9.16 4.24 12.88
N THR A 53 9.74 3.88 14.02
CA THR A 53 11.13 3.42 14.11
C THR A 53 11.22 1.99 13.57
N PHE A 54 11.63 1.80 12.32
CA PHE A 54 11.96 0.47 11.79
C PHE A 54 13.46 0.24 11.96
N GLY A 55 13.84 -0.60 12.94
CA GLY A 55 15.25 -0.98 13.15
C GLY A 55 16.20 0.18 13.54
N GLY A 56 15.68 1.29 14.06
CA GLY A 56 16.49 2.46 14.46
C GLY A 56 16.74 3.49 13.35
N GLU A 57 16.37 3.21 12.10
CA GLU A 57 16.56 4.13 10.97
C GLU A 57 15.24 4.82 10.58
N LYS A 58 15.24 6.16 10.56
CA LYS A 58 14.18 6.93 9.91
C LYS A 58 14.38 6.81 8.40
N LEU A 59 13.60 5.96 7.75
CA LEU A 59 13.59 5.93 6.29
C LEU A 59 13.05 7.27 5.78
N ALA A 60 13.90 8.04 5.10
CA ALA A 60 13.59 9.40 4.61
C ALA A 60 12.42 9.44 3.60
N TYR A 61 11.92 8.28 3.17
CA TYR A 61 10.85 8.14 2.18
C TYR A 61 9.52 8.74 2.63
N GLY A 62 9.20 8.74 3.92
CA GLY A 62 7.93 9.31 4.42
C GLY A 62 7.75 10.80 4.08
N LYS A 63 8.82 11.60 4.04
CA LYS A 63 8.72 13.02 3.66
C LYS A 63 8.50 13.23 2.16
N ALA A 64 8.88 12.28 1.33
CA ALA A 64 8.80 12.37 -0.13
C ALA A 64 7.42 11.96 -0.67
N LEU A 65 6.65 11.18 0.09
CA LEU A 65 5.29 10.75 -0.26
C LEU A 65 4.31 11.89 0.01
N LYS A 66 4.01 12.70 -1.00
CA LYS A 66 3.08 13.84 -0.89
C LYS A 66 2.24 14.00 -2.15
N GLY A 67 1.09 14.65 -1.99
CA GLY A 67 0.11 14.78 -3.05
C GLY A 67 -0.49 13.45 -3.45
N ASP A 68 -1.01 13.41 -4.68
CA ASP A 68 -1.88 12.37 -5.20
C ASP A 68 -1.27 11.66 -6.42
N VAL A 69 0.04 11.78 -6.66
CA VAL A 69 0.73 11.18 -7.82
C VAL A 69 1.68 10.06 -7.38
N TYR A 70 1.50 8.90 -7.99
CA TYR A 70 2.33 7.72 -7.81
C TYR A 70 3.62 7.92 -8.61
N ASN A 71 4.68 8.37 -7.98
CA ASN A 71 5.93 8.70 -8.66
C ASN A 71 7.04 7.70 -8.28
N GLY A 72 8.30 8.02 -8.62
CA GLY A 72 9.45 7.20 -8.26
C GLY A 72 9.59 6.98 -6.75
N ALA A 73 9.29 8.00 -5.93
CA ALA A 73 9.32 7.87 -4.47
C ALA A 73 8.24 6.90 -3.96
N THR A 74 7.02 6.99 -4.51
CA THR A 74 5.94 6.05 -4.20
C THR A 74 6.32 4.62 -4.59
N SER A 75 6.92 4.46 -5.78
CA SER A 75 7.37 3.17 -6.31
C SER A 75 8.42 2.50 -5.42
N ILE A 76 9.39 3.28 -4.94
CA ILE A 76 10.42 2.83 -3.99
C ILE A 76 9.79 2.47 -2.64
N ALA A 77 8.91 3.32 -2.11
CA ALA A 77 8.24 3.09 -0.84
C ALA A 77 7.39 1.81 -0.85
N VAL A 78 6.65 1.56 -1.92
CA VAL A 78 5.87 0.32 -2.11
C VAL A 78 6.78 -0.90 -2.19
N TRP A 79 7.89 -0.81 -2.92
CA TRP A 79 8.86 -1.91 -2.98
C TRP A 79 9.42 -2.25 -1.59
N PHE A 80 9.85 -1.24 -0.83
CA PHE A 80 10.39 -1.45 0.52
C PHE A 80 9.36 -2.02 1.49
N TYR A 81 8.12 -1.52 1.43
CA TYR A 81 7.02 -2.08 2.20
C TYR A 81 6.85 -3.57 1.89
N LYS A 82 6.75 -3.93 0.61
CA LYS A 82 6.57 -5.32 0.17
C LYS A 82 7.73 -6.21 0.59
N TYR A 83 8.96 -5.71 0.47
CA TYR A 83 10.17 -6.41 0.89
C TYR A 83 10.15 -6.71 2.39
N GLN A 84 9.73 -5.75 3.22
CA GLN A 84 9.66 -5.95 4.67
C GLN A 84 8.54 -6.93 5.06
N GLN A 85 7.38 -6.86 4.42
CA GLN A 85 6.29 -7.81 4.69
C GLN A 85 6.63 -9.23 4.21
N ASP A 86 7.36 -9.38 3.11
CA ASP A 86 7.88 -10.68 2.67
C ASP A 86 8.82 -11.30 3.71
N LYS A 87 9.67 -10.50 4.36
CA LYS A 87 10.48 -10.95 5.51
C LYS A 87 9.65 -11.35 6.72
N ASN A 88 8.51 -10.72 6.93
CA ASN A 88 7.57 -11.04 8.01
C ASN A 88 6.67 -12.25 7.66
N GLY A 89 6.83 -12.85 6.48
CA GLY A 89 6.10 -14.05 6.05
C GLY A 89 4.92 -13.80 5.11
N GLU A 90 4.64 -12.55 4.72
CA GLU A 90 3.57 -12.25 3.76
C GLU A 90 4.01 -12.46 2.30
N ASN A 91 3.24 -13.23 1.52
CA ASN A 91 3.56 -13.43 0.11
C ASN A 91 3.06 -12.28 -0.79
N LEU A 92 3.84 -11.19 -0.86
CA LEU A 92 3.56 -10.03 -1.72
C LEU A 92 4.31 -10.05 -3.06
N LYS A 93 4.98 -11.15 -3.38
CA LYS A 93 5.66 -11.37 -4.66
C LYS A 93 4.67 -11.43 -5.83
N ASN A 94 5.12 -10.99 -6.99
CA ASN A 94 4.39 -11.11 -8.25
C ASN A 94 4.39 -12.54 -8.80
N SER A 95 3.79 -12.76 -9.97
CA SER A 95 3.70 -14.07 -10.61
C SER A 95 5.07 -14.68 -10.95
N SER A 96 6.10 -13.86 -11.10
CA SER A 96 7.50 -14.31 -11.29
C SER A 96 8.23 -14.56 -9.98
N GLY A 97 7.56 -14.50 -8.83
CA GLY A 97 8.17 -14.71 -7.53
C GLY A 97 9.06 -13.56 -7.04
N LYS A 98 8.95 -12.36 -7.63
CA LYS A 98 9.78 -11.19 -7.30
C LYS A 98 8.98 -10.09 -6.61
N ILE A 99 9.65 -9.30 -5.77
CA ILE A 99 9.09 -8.04 -5.25
C ILE A 99 9.19 -6.99 -6.36
N ASP A 100 8.05 -6.37 -6.69
CA ASP A 100 7.95 -5.25 -7.61
C ASP A 100 7.48 -3.97 -6.88
N SER A 101 7.42 -2.88 -7.63
CA SER A 101 6.99 -1.55 -7.15
C SER A 101 5.51 -1.26 -7.46
N ILE A 102 4.69 -2.28 -7.67
CA ILE A 102 3.29 -2.13 -8.07
C ILE A 102 2.38 -2.33 -6.87
N CYS A 103 1.41 -1.42 -6.71
CA CYS A 103 0.35 -1.58 -5.74
C CYS A 103 -0.82 -2.33 -6.40
N GLY A 104 -0.79 -3.66 -6.30
CA GLY A 104 -1.88 -4.55 -6.72
C GLY A 104 -2.65 -5.10 -5.52
N ILE A 105 -3.58 -6.02 -5.80
CA ILE A 105 -4.49 -6.63 -4.82
C ILE A 105 -3.85 -7.05 -3.51
N LYS A 106 -2.73 -7.75 -3.58
CA LYS A 106 -2.01 -8.23 -2.39
C LYS A 106 -1.43 -7.07 -1.59
N THR A 107 -0.81 -6.11 -2.26
CA THR A 107 -0.19 -4.94 -1.64
C THR A 107 -1.23 -4.07 -0.95
N VAL A 108 -2.32 -3.77 -1.64
CA VAL A 108 -3.38 -2.89 -1.14
C VAL A 108 -4.09 -3.54 0.06
N ARG A 109 -4.33 -4.87 0.03
CA ARG A 109 -4.85 -5.62 1.19
C ARG A 109 -3.88 -5.64 2.36
N SER A 110 -2.59 -5.81 2.12
CA SER A 110 -1.56 -5.80 3.17
C SER A 110 -1.50 -4.44 3.86
N LEU A 111 -1.52 -3.33 3.10
CA LEU A 111 -1.53 -1.97 3.65
C LEU A 111 -2.74 -1.73 4.56
N ASP A 112 -3.90 -2.22 4.14
CA ASP A 112 -5.14 -2.10 4.89
C ASP A 112 -5.11 -2.89 6.21
N VAL A 113 -4.64 -4.14 6.18
CA VAL A 113 -4.43 -4.97 7.39
C VAL A 113 -3.48 -4.29 8.36
N TRP A 114 -2.36 -3.73 7.86
CA TRP A 114 -1.40 -3.00 8.68
C TRP A 114 -2.04 -1.76 9.32
N TYR A 115 -2.81 -0.98 8.56
CA TYR A 115 -3.49 0.21 9.07
C TYR A 115 -4.48 -0.15 10.19
N HIS A 116 -5.30 -1.18 10.01
CA HIS A 116 -6.24 -1.63 11.04
C HIS A 116 -5.54 -2.20 12.28
N ALA A 117 -4.43 -2.90 12.13
CA ALA A 117 -3.63 -3.36 13.27
C ALA A 117 -3.11 -2.17 14.10
N ARG A 118 -2.82 -1.04 13.46
CA ARG A 118 -2.37 0.19 14.13
C ARG A 118 -3.53 0.99 14.75
N TYR A 119 -4.70 0.96 14.12
CA TYR A 119 -5.91 1.70 14.52
C TYR A 119 -7.13 0.77 14.60
N PRO A 120 -7.18 -0.13 15.60
CA PRO A 120 -8.23 -1.16 15.68
C PRO A 120 -9.65 -0.61 15.88
N PHE A 121 -9.77 0.67 16.27
CA PHE A 121 -11.06 1.35 16.50
C PHE A 121 -11.46 2.31 15.38
N ASN A 122 -10.65 2.44 14.32
CA ASN A 122 -10.97 3.32 13.19
C ASN A 122 -11.78 2.52 12.14
N PRO A 123 -13.03 2.92 11.84
CA PRO A 123 -13.95 2.14 11.01
C PRO A 123 -13.69 2.25 9.52
#